data_AF-A0A9E8S156-F1
#
_entry.id   AF-A0A9E8S156-F1
#
_cell.length_a   1.000
_cell.length_b   1.000
_cell.length_c   1.000
_cell.angle_alpha   90.00
_cell.angle_beta   90.00
_cell.angle_gamma   90.00
#
_symmetry.space_group_name_H-M   'P 1'
#
loop_
_entity.id
_entity.type
_entity.pdbx_description
1 polymer ?
#
loop_
_entity_poly.entity_id
_entity_poly.type
_entity_poly.pdbx_seq_one_letter_code
_entity_poly.pdbx_strand_id
1 'polypeptide(L)'
;MDKATLEKEEMIIQALRIQYSVLQLMDRTLHETYLYEKGLPEKLQNEEVIHLTERMRKIIGRKPKLKEIYRKLEEEYHIKLSN
;
A
#
# COMPACT_ATOMS: atom_id res chain seq x y z
N MET A 1 27.41 -11.34 13.39
CA MET A 1 27.01 -10.78 12.08
C MET A 1 28.03 -9.74 11.68
N ASP A 2 28.50 -9.75 10.44
CA ASP A 2 29.41 -8.69 9.97
C ASP A 2 28.66 -7.38 9.70
N LYS A 3 29.39 -6.26 9.68
CA LYS A 3 28.83 -4.91 9.50
C LYS A 3 28.13 -4.75 8.15
N ALA A 4 28.64 -5.37 7.09
CA ALA A 4 28.07 -5.28 5.75
C ALA A 4 26.69 -5.96 5.65
N THR A 5 26.49 -7.06 6.38
CA THR A 5 25.21 -7.76 6.46
C THR A 5 24.16 -6.90 7.16
N LEU A 6 24.54 -6.24 8.27
CA LEU A 6 23.66 -5.32 9.01
C LEU A 6 23.21 -4.12 8.13
N GLU A 7 24.14 -3.49 7.42
CA GLU A 7 23.83 -2.36 6.53
C GLU A 7 22.88 -2.78 5.38
N LYS A 8 23.10 -3.96 4.81
CA LYS A 8 22.24 -4.50 3.76
C LYS A 8 20.82 -4.81 4.26
N GLU A 9 20.71 -5.41 5.45
CA GLU A 9 19.42 -5.68 6.09
C GLU A 9 18.67 -4.37 6.36
N GLU A 10 19.35 -3.35 6.89
CA GLU A 10 18.75 -2.04 7.14
C GLU A 10 18.24 -1.39 5.84
N MET A 11 19.02 -1.44 4.76
CA MET A 11 18.59 -0.94 3.45
C MET A 11 17.34 -1.66 2.93
N ILE A 12 17.26 -2.99 3.08
CA ILE A 12 16.10 -3.78 2.68
C ILE A 12 14.87 -3.38 3.51
N ILE A 13 15.02 -3.21 4.82
CA ILE A 13 13.93 -2.78 5.71
C ILE A 13 13.43 -1.40 5.31
N GLN A 14 14.32 -0.45 5.03
CA GLN A 14 13.93 0.89 4.57
C GLN A 14 13.19 0.84 3.23
N ALA A 15 13.67 0.05 2.26
CA ALA A 15 12.98 -0.13 0.99
C ALA A 15 11.56 -0.70 1.19
N LEU A 16 11.39 -1.65 2.11
CA LEU A 16 10.09 -2.23 2.44
C LEU A 16 9.14 -1.22 3.11
N ARG A 17 9.64 -0.39 4.01
CA ARG A 17 8.88 0.72 4.62
C ARG A 17 8.40 1.72 3.56
N ILE A 18 9.26 2.09 2.63
CA ILE A 18 8.91 2.99 1.52
C ILE A 18 7.83 2.35 0.65
N GLN A 19 8.00 1.09 0.24
CA GLN A 19 7.00 0.38 -0.56
C GLN A 19 5.65 0.30 0.16
N TYR A 20 5.65 0.00 1.46
CA TYR A 20 4.44 -0.03 2.26
C TYR A 20 3.75 1.33 2.30
N SER A 21 4.51 2.40 2.55
CA SER A 21 4.01 3.78 2.60
C SER A 21 3.41 4.22 1.26
N VAL A 22 4.07 3.87 0.15
CA VAL A 22 3.56 4.13 -1.21
C VAL A 22 2.24 3.40 -1.45
N LEU A 23 2.13 2.14 -1.06
CA LEU A 23 0.89 1.38 -1.22
C LEU A 23 -0.25 1.95 -0.40
N GLN A 24 0.02 2.40 0.83
CA GLN A 24 -0.97 3.07 1.68
C GLN A 24 -1.42 4.40 1.06
N LEU A 25 -0.48 5.21 0.56
CA LEU A 25 -0.80 6.46 -0.12
C LEU A 25 -1.67 6.19 -1.36
N MET A 26 -1.30 5.20 -2.19
CA MET A 26 -2.09 4.82 -3.36
C MET A 26 -3.50 4.36 -2.99
N ASP A 27 -3.67 3.48 -1.99
CA ASP A 27 -5.01 3.02 -1.58
C ASP A 27 -5.87 4.19 -1.08
N ARG A 28 -5.27 5.10 -0.29
CA ARG A 28 -5.95 6.30 0.20
C ARG A 28 -6.37 7.23 -0.94
N THR A 29 -5.46 7.58 -1.84
CA THR A 29 -5.77 8.45 -2.99
C THR A 29 -6.88 7.83 -3.85
N LEU A 30 -6.79 6.53 -4.16
CA LEU A 30 -7.83 5.85 -4.93
C LEU A 30 -9.17 5.83 -4.20
N HIS A 31 -9.17 5.71 -2.87
CA HIS A 31 -10.40 5.77 -2.08
C HIS A 31 -11.03 7.16 -2.11
N GLU A 32 -10.23 8.20 -1.94
CA GLU A 32 -10.66 9.60 -2.01
C GLU A 32 -11.21 9.93 -3.41
N THR A 33 -10.52 9.50 -4.48
CA THR A 33 -11.02 9.66 -5.86
C THR A 33 -12.36 8.94 -6.07
N TYR A 34 -12.49 7.69 -5.58
CA TYR A 34 -13.75 6.96 -5.67
C TYR A 34 -14.89 7.70 -4.95
N LEU A 35 -14.65 8.18 -3.73
CA LEU A 35 -15.65 8.91 -2.94
C LEU A 35 -16.04 10.23 -3.60
N TYR A 36 -15.06 10.94 -4.15
CA TYR A 36 -15.30 12.17 -4.90
C TYR A 36 -16.23 11.91 -6.10
N GLU A 37 -15.86 10.97 -6.98
CA GLU A 37 -16.66 10.65 -8.17
C GLU A 37 -18.05 10.16 -7.81
N LYS A 38 -18.19 9.27 -6.83
CA LYS A 38 -19.50 8.79 -6.37
C LYS A 38 -20.34 9.83 -5.65
N GLY A 39 -19.71 10.90 -5.15
CA GLY A 39 -20.40 12.03 -4.54
C GLY A 39 -21.00 13.00 -5.55
N LEU A 40 -20.62 12.92 -6.83
CA LEU A 40 -21.17 13.76 -7.90
C LEU A 40 -22.58 13.29 -8.31
N PRO A 41 -23.43 14.19 -8.83
CA PRO A 41 -24.66 13.81 -9.51
C PRO A 41 -24.37 12.80 -10.63
N GLU A 42 -25.22 11.79 -10.82
CA GLU A 42 -25.01 10.66 -11.73
C GLU A 42 -24.54 11.07 -13.13
N LYS A 43 -25.13 12.13 -13.70
CA LYS A 43 -24.79 12.66 -15.03
C LYS A 43 -23.37 13.23 -15.15
N LEU A 44 -22.72 13.51 -14.02
CA LEU A 44 -21.38 14.08 -13.92
C LEU A 44 -20.35 13.05 -13.43
N GLN A 45 -20.79 11.85 -13.06
CA GLN A 45 -19.87 10.79 -12.61
C GLN A 45 -19.05 10.29 -13.78
N ASN A 46 -17.75 10.09 -13.55
CA ASN A 46 -16.92 9.35 -14.49
C ASN A 46 -16.90 7.85 -14.10
N GLU A 47 -17.72 7.04 -14.79
CA GLU A 47 -17.82 5.60 -14.53
C GLU A 47 -16.49 4.86 -14.74
N GLU A 48 -15.67 5.28 -15.70
CA GLU A 48 -14.37 4.67 -15.95
C GLU A 48 -13.42 4.88 -14.77
N VAL A 49 -13.41 6.09 -14.18
CA VAL A 49 -12.60 6.42 -13.00
C VAL A 49 -13.09 5.65 -11.78
N ILE A 50 -14.41 5.54 -11.59
CA ILE A 50 -15.01 4.73 -10.52
C ILE A 50 -14.57 3.28 -10.64
N HIS A 51 -14.72 2.66 -11.81
CA HIS A 51 -14.36 1.27 -12.02
C HIS A 51 -12.85 1.02 -11.89
N LEU A 52 -12.04 1.96 -12.39
CA LEU A 52 -10.59 1.89 -12.27
C LEU A 52 -10.16 1.95 -10.81
N THR A 53 -10.67 2.91 -10.03
CA THR A 53 -10.33 3.09 -8.61
C THR A 53 -10.73 1.86 -7.79
N GLU A 54 -11.94 1.33 -7.99
CA GLU A 54 -12.38 0.09 -7.33
C GLU A 54 -11.49 -1.11 -7.68
N ARG A 55 -11.15 -1.29 -8.97
CA ARG A 55 -10.31 -2.40 -9.43
C ARG A 55 -8.90 -2.29 -8.84
N MET A 56 -8.31 -1.11 -8.85
CA MET A 56 -6.97 -0.89 -8.33
C MET A 56 -6.91 -1.10 -6.81
N ARG A 57 -7.90 -0.63 -6.05
CA ARG A 57 -8.00 -0.90 -4.60
C ARG A 57 -8.15 -2.38 -4.31
N LYS A 58 -8.93 -3.12 -5.11
CA LYS A 58 -9.01 -4.59 -5.00
C LYS A 58 -7.64 -5.24 -5.25
N ILE A 59 -6.88 -4.78 -6.24
CA ILE A 59 -5.53 -5.31 -6.52
C ILE A 59 -4.57 -5.03 -5.35
N ILE A 60 -4.55 -3.80 -4.82
CA ILE A 60 -3.70 -3.40 -3.69
C ILE A 60 -4.08 -4.22 -2.44
N GLY A 61 -5.37 -4.27 -2.11
CA GLY A 61 -5.88 -5.00 -0.94
C GLY A 61 -5.72 -6.52 -1.02
N ARG A 62 -5.68 -7.09 -2.24
CA ARG A 62 -5.50 -8.52 -2.54
C ARG A 62 -4.08 -8.90 -2.94
N LYS A 63 -3.04 -8.19 -2.48
CA LYS A 63 -1.69 -8.77 -2.47
C LYS A 63 -1.47 -9.49 -1.13
N PRO A 64 -2.04 -10.70 -0.90
CA PRO A 64 -1.92 -11.42 0.38
C PRO A 64 -0.46 -11.69 0.71
N LYS A 65 0.37 -11.93 -0.33
CA LYS A 65 1.82 -12.10 -0.16
C LYS A 65 2.48 -10.89 0.48
N LEU A 66 2.10 -9.66 0.11
CA LEU A 66 2.66 -8.45 0.72
C LEU A 66 2.16 -8.27 2.16
N LYS A 67 0.86 -8.46 2.42
CA LYS A 67 0.33 -8.42 3.78
C LYS A 67 1.00 -9.44 4.69
N GLU A 68 1.21 -10.66 4.21
CA GLU A 68 1.86 -11.72 4.98
C GLU A 68 3.35 -11.46 5.18
N ILE A 69 4.06 -10.96 4.16
CA ILE A 69 5.46 -10.53 4.29
C ILE A 69 5.58 -9.40 5.32
N TYR A 70 4.76 -8.36 5.23
CA TYR A 70 4.76 -7.26 6.19
C TYR A 70 4.44 -7.74 7.60
N ARG A 71 3.42 -8.61 7.75
CA ARG A 71 3.07 -9.22 9.03
C ARG A 71 4.22 -10.05 9.62
N LYS A 72 4.90 -10.88 8.83
CA LYS A 72 6.07 -11.66 9.28
C LYS A 72 7.22 -10.74 9.68
N LEU A 73 7.45 -9.66 8.94
CA LEU A 73 8.48 -8.68 9.29
C LEU A 73 8.17 -7.95 10.61
N GLU A 74 6.90 -7.63 10.87
CA GLU A 74 6.46 -7.05 12.14
C GLU A 74 6.56 -8.06 13.31
N GLU A 75 6.16 -9.32 13.09
CA GLU A 75 6.12 -10.37 14.10
C GLU A 75 7.51 -10.96 14.43
N GLU A 76 8.30 -11.31 13.40
CA GLU A 76 9.58 -12.03 13.56
C GLU A 76 10.75 -11.08 13.84
N TYR A 77 10.70 -9.86 13.31
CA TYR A 77 11.82 -8.90 13.40
C TYR A 77 11.49 -7.67 14.25
N HIS A 78 10.28 -7.59 14.83
CA HIS A 78 9.80 -6.44 15.63
C HIS A 78 9.93 -5.09 14.92
N ILE A 79 9.90 -5.10 13.58
CA ILE A 79 10.01 -3.90 12.76
C ILE A 79 8.64 -3.25 12.70
N LYS A 80 8.49 -2.02 13.19
CA LYS A 80 7.32 -1.20 12.82
C LYS A 80 7.47 -0.74 11.37
N LEU A 81 6.53 -1.16 10.51
CA LEU A 81 6.46 -0.74 9.11
C LEU A 81 5.59 0.52 8.93
N SER A 82 4.65 0.78 9.84
CA SER A 82 4.00 2.08 10.01
C SER A 82 4.89 3.02 10.82
N ASN A 83 5.12 4.24 10.32
CA ASN A 83 5.66 5.33 11.13
C ASN A 83 4.70 5.72 12.27
#